data_AF-A0AAJ7L559-F1
#
_entry.id   AF-A0AAJ7L559-F1
#
_cell.length_a   1.000
_cell.length_b   1.000
_cell.length_c   1.000
_cell.angle_alpha   90.00
_cell.angle_beta   90.00
_cell.angle_gamma   90.00
#
_symmetry.space_group_name_H-M   'P 1'
#
loop_
_entity.id
_entity.type
_entity.pdbx_description
1 polymer ?
#
loop_
_entity_poly.entity_id
_entity_poly.type
_entity_poly.pdbx_seq_one_letter_code
_entity_poly.pdbx_strand_id
1 'polypeptide(L)'
;MGSHSGFEVPRFVVLLGHFVLLIVLLWDVEVVAKSSLPWSQRDDHSRVESVQTQITAGLATSTTLVAIELTCFMIGASLFFPTQCLSSAVVHSISFVSLAFFMADTFHVKYFWILFVLTALSCMAEVTILFGALILNKPL
;
A
#
# COMPACT_ATOMS: atom_id res chain seq x y z
N MET A 1 20.17 -23.34 6.43
CA MET A 1 20.54 -22.36 5.39
C MET A 1 19.24 -21.80 4.84
N GLY A 2 18.93 -20.54 5.16
CA GLY A 2 17.70 -19.89 4.71
C GLY A 2 17.67 -19.84 3.18
N SER A 3 16.55 -20.27 2.60
CA SER A 3 16.35 -20.18 1.16
C SER A 3 16.16 -18.71 0.78
N HIS A 4 17.13 -18.09 0.13
CA HIS A 4 16.95 -16.78 -0.47
C HIS A 4 16.01 -16.90 -1.66
N SER A 5 15.00 -16.04 -1.70
CA SER A 5 13.98 -16.03 -2.75
C SER A 5 14.42 -15.28 -4.00
N GLY A 6 15.41 -14.38 -3.88
CA GLY A 6 15.81 -13.44 -4.93
C GLY A 6 14.84 -12.27 -5.11
N PHE A 7 13.73 -12.25 -4.37
CA PHE A 7 12.71 -11.21 -4.41
C PHE A 7 12.89 -10.14 -3.33
N GLU A 8 13.93 -10.22 -2.50
CA GLU A 8 14.16 -9.29 -1.39
C GLU A 8 14.40 -7.86 -1.91
N VAL A 9 15.28 -7.71 -2.91
CA VAL A 9 15.59 -6.40 -3.52
C VAL A 9 14.40 -5.86 -4.31
N PRO A 10 13.78 -6.64 -5.23
CA PRO A 10 12.56 -6.19 -5.90
C PRO A 10 11.46 -5.76 -4.93
N ARG A 11 11.21 -6.54 -3.87
CA ARG A 11 10.23 -6.22 -2.84
C ARG A 11 10.51 -4.88 -2.19
N PHE A 12 11.75 -4.64 -1.75
CA PHE A 12 12.14 -3.37 -1.13
C PHE A 12 11.81 -2.18 -2.04
N VAL A 13 12.21 -2.25 -3.31
CA VAL A 13 12.02 -1.16 -4.27
C VAL A 13 10.54 -0.86 -4.49
N VAL A 14 9.71 -1.89 -4.71
CA VAL A 14 8.27 -1.68 -4.98
C VAL A 14 7.49 -1.30 -3.73
N LEU A 15 7.88 -1.81 -2.56
CA LEU A 15 7.29 -1.44 -1.27
C LEU A 15 7.59 0.03 -0.94
N LEU A 16 8.83 0.46 -1.11
CA LEU A 16 9.23 1.86 -0.92
C LEU A 16 8.57 2.78 -1.97
N GLY A 17 8.53 2.36 -3.23
CA GLY A 17 7.86 3.11 -4.30
C GLY A 17 6.36 3.30 -4.01
N HIS A 18 5.68 2.24 -3.58
CA HIS A 18 4.28 2.31 -3.16
C HIS A 18 4.08 3.24 -1.97
N PHE A 19 4.97 3.17 -0.96
CA PHE A 19 4.94 4.07 0.19
C PHE A 19 5.03 5.54 -0.20
N VAL A 20 6.03 5.89 -1.03
CA VAL A 20 6.21 7.27 -1.51
C VAL A 20 5.02 7.72 -2.35
N LEU A 21 4.48 6.85 -3.21
CA LEU A 21 3.31 7.17 -4.03
C LEU A 21 2.08 7.50 -3.17
N LEU A 22 1.84 6.74 -2.10
CA LEU A 22 0.74 7.01 -1.17
C LEU A 22 0.91 8.37 -0.48
N ILE A 23 2.14 8.75 -0.09
CA ILE A 23 2.44 10.07 0.48
C ILE A 23 2.14 11.18 -0.53
N VAL A 24 2.57 11.02 -1.78
CA VAL A 24 2.30 12.00 -2.85
C VAL A 24 0.80 12.17 -3.08
N LEU A 25 0.06 11.07 -3.16
CA LEU A 25 -1.40 11.11 -3.30
C LEU A 25 -2.10 11.77 -2.10
N LEU A 26 -1.57 11.56 -0.89
CA LEU A 26 -2.11 12.15 0.33
C LEU A 26 -1.82 13.66 0.40
N TRP A 27 -0.67 14.09 -0.11
CA TRP A 27 -0.27 15.51 -0.18
C TRP A 27 -1.23 16.31 -1.05
N ASP A 28 -1.61 15.77 -2.21
CA ASP A 28 -2.50 16.43 -3.18
C ASP A 28 -3.93 15.85 -3.16
N VAL A 29 -4.42 15.44 -1.98
CA VAL A 29 -5.70 14.70 -1.87
C VAL A 29 -6.93 15.44 -2.39
N GLU A 30 -6.93 16.78 -2.36
CA GLU A 30 -8.01 17.58 -2.96
C GLU A 30 -8.05 17.40 -4.49
N VAL A 31 -6.89 17.38 -5.14
CA VAL A 31 -6.77 17.16 -6.59
C VAL A 31 -7.22 15.74 -6.92
N VAL A 32 -6.83 14.76 -6.11
CA VAL A 32 -7.25 13.36 -6.25
C VAL A 32 -8.76 13.21 -6.06
N ALA A 33 -9.35 13.90 -5.08
CA ALA A 33 -10.79 13.88 -4.85
C ALA A 33 -11.55 14.49 -6.02
N LYS A 34 -11.10 15.65 -6.53
CA LYS A 34 -11.68 16.27 -7.72
C LYS A 34 -11.53 15.39 -8.94
N SER A 35 -10.38 14.72 -9.13
CA SER A 35 -10.14 13.84 -10.29
C SER A 35 -11.07 12.63 -10.29
N SER A 36 -11.50 12.17 -9.11
CA SER A 36 -12.42 11.04 -8.95
C SER A 36 -13.90 11.33 -9.29
N LEU A 37 -14.26 12.60 -9.45
CA LEU A 37 -15.63 13.04 -9.75
C LEU A 37 -15.82 13.37 -11.24
N PRO A 38 -17.05 13.19 -11.79
CA PRO A 38 -17.40 13.70 -13.11
C PRO A 38 -17.23 15.22 -13.20
N TRP A 39 -16.91 15.74 -14.38
CA TRP A 39 -16.70 17.18 -14.63
C TRP A 39 -17.83 18.07 -14.11
N SER A 40 -19.09 17.65 -14.25
CA SER A 40 -20.26 18.40 -13.81
C SER A 40 -20.43 18.50 -12.28
N GLN A 41 -19.64 17.75 -11.52
CA GLN A 41 -19.74 17.63 -10.05
C GLN A 41 -18.48 18.15 -9.33
N ARG A 42 -17.45 18.62 -10.05
CA ARG A 42 -16.21 19.09 -9.43
C ARG A 42 -16.34 20.42 -8.68
N ASP A 43 -17.33 21.23 -9.04
CA ASP A 43 -17.62 22.50 -8.38
C ASP A 43 -18.61 22.35 -7.21
N ASP A 44 -19.15 21.15 -6.99
CA ASP A 44 -20.00 20.84 -5.84
C ASP A 44 -19.14 20.56 -4.61
N HIS A 45 -18.92 21.60 -3.81
CA HIS A 45 -18.11 21.55 -2.60
C HIS A 45 -18.50 20.41 -1.66
N SER A 46 -19.80 20.14 -1.48
CA SER A 46 -20.28 19.13 -0.55
C SER A 46 -19.87 17.72 -0.98
N ARG A 47 -19.88 17.47 -2.29
CA ARG A 47 -19.48 16.18 -2.85
C ARG A 47 -17.98 15.98 -2.87
N VAL A 48 -17.24 17.03 -3.23
CA VAL A 48 -15.77 17.01 -3.18
C VAL A 48 -15.30 16.71 -1.76
N GLU A 49 -15.84 17.39 -0.76
CA GLU A 49 -15.48 17.17 0.66
C GLU A 49 -15.78 15.74 1.09
N SER A 50 -16.98 15.22 0.78
CA SER A 50 -17.38 13.85 1.14
C SER A 50 -16.46 12.77 0.57
N VAL A 51 -15.96 12.95 -0.65
CA VAL A 51 -15.06 12.01 -1.32
C VAL A 51 -13.64 12.20 -0.83
N GLN A 52 -13.21 13.45 -0.63
CA GLN A 52 -11.91 13.78 -0.06
C GLN A 52 -11.73 13.14 1.31
N THR A 53 -12.72 13.20 2.20
CA THR A 53 -12.64 12.52 3.51
C THR A 53 -12.41 11.02 3.36
N GLN A 54 -13.14 10.36 2.45
CA GLN A 54 -13.01 8.92 2.20
C GLN A 54 -11.63 8.54 1.64
N ILE A 55 -11.16 9.27 0.63
CA ILE A 55 -9.85 9.05 0.01
C ILE A 55 -8.73 9.34 1.00
N THR A 56 -8.84 10.42 1.78
CA THR A 56 -7.87 10.77 2.84
C THR A 56 -7.76 9.65 3.87
N ALA A 57 -8.90 9.16 4.38
CA ALA A 57 -8.91 8.08 5.35
C ALA A 57 -8.26 6.79 4.80
N GLY A 58 -8.60 6.42 3.56
CA GLY A 58 -8.00 5.26 2.92
C GLY A 58 -6.50 5.41 2.66
N LEU A 59 -6.05 6.57 2.13
CA LEU A 59 -4.64 6.82 1.81
C LEU A 59 -3.80 6.88 3.09
N ALA A 60 -4.27 7.56 4.13
CA ALA A 60 -3.61 7.61 5.43
C ALA A 60 -3.46 6.21 6.03
N THR A 61 -4.54 5.42 6.03
CA THR A 61 -4.49 4.04 6.55
C THR A 61 -3.56 3.15 5.73
N SER A 62 -3.62 3.24 4.39
CA SER A 62 -2.70 2.53 3.49
C SER A 62 -1.25 2.88 3.78
N THR A 63 -0.95 4.17 3.97
CA THR A 63 0.39 4.68 4.26
C THR A 63 0.93 4.08 5.55
N THR A 64 0.10 4.03 6.61
CA THR A 64 0.48 3.41 7.88
C THR A 64 0.74 1.91 7.74
N LEU A 65 -0.13 1.17 7.03
CA LEU A 65 0.04 -0.27 6.81
C LEU A 65 1.35 -0.56 6.05
N VAL A 66 1.61 0.17 4.98
CA VAL A 66 2.85 0.04 4.20
C VAL A 66 4.08 0.43 5.04
N ALA A 67 3.99 1.45 5.89
CA ALA A 67 5.08 1.83 6.79
C ALA A 67 5.40 0.73 7.83
N ILE A 68 4.36 0.08 8.38
CA ILE A 68 4.52 -1.07 9.28
C ILE A 68 5.22 -2.21 8.54
N GLU A 69 4.73 -2.55 7.35
CA GLU A 69 5.32 -3.63 6.55
C GLU A 69 6.78 -3.34 6.17
N LEU A 70 7.08 -2.12 5.74
CA LEU A 70 8.43 -1.68 5.42
C LEU A 70 9.35 -1.75 6.65
N THR A 71 8.85 -1.35 7.81
CA THR A 71 9.63 -1.43 9.07
C THR A 71 9.92 -2.89 9.44
N CYS A 72 8.92 -3.78 9.38
CA CYS A 72 9.09 -5.20 9.66
C CYS A 72 10.07 -5.87 8.68
N PHE A 73 10.02 -5.49 7.41
CA PHE A 73 10.96 -5.94 6.40
C PHE A 73 12.39 -5.46 6.71
N MET A 74 12.56 -4.18 7.06
CA MET A 74 13.88 -3.58 7.34
C MET A 74 14.56 -4.13 8.61
N ILE A 75 13.79 -4.55 9.62
CA ILE A 75 14.33 -5.25 10.80
C ILE A 75 14.64 -6.73 10.52
N GLY A 76 14.34 -7.22 9.32
CA GLY A 76 14.66 -8.59 8.87
C GLY A 76 13.62 -9.64 9.23
N ALA A 77 12.44 -9.26 9.73
CA ALA A 77 11.43 -10.21 10.22
C ALA A 77 10.87 -11.13 9.13
N SER A 78 10.73 -10.64 7.89
CA SER A 78 10.20 -11.43 6.78
C SER A 78 11.22 -11.65 5.64
N LEU A 79 12.46 -11.17 5.80
CA LEU A 79 13.48 -11.22 4.75
C LEU A 79 13.77 -12.65 4.28
N PHE A 80 13.64 -13.63 5.19
CA PHE A 80 13.89 -15.04 4.96
C PHE A 80 12.63 -15.87 4.68
N PHE A 81 11.48 -15.23 4.43
CA PHE A 81 10.22 -15.89 4.08
C PHE A 81 9.91 -15.72 2.58
N PRO A 82 10.29 -16.69 1.71
CA PRO A 82 10.20 -16.52 0.25
C PRO A 82 8.79 -16.25 -0.26
N THR A 83 7.78 -16.88 0.34
CA THR A 83 6.38 -16.70 -0.04
C THR A 83 5.90 -15.28 0.26
N GLN A 84 6.28 -14.73 1.42
CA GLN A 84 5.96 -13.36 1.80
C GLN A 84 6.73 -12.37 0.94
N CYS A 85 8.01 -12.64 0.65
CA CYS A 85 8.80 -11.80 -0.23
C CYS A 85 8.17 -11.67 -1.62
N LEU A 86 7.74 -12.79 -2.20
CA LEU A 86 7.08 -12.81 -3.50
C LEU A 86 5.67 -12.16 -3.46
N SER A 87 4.83 -12.55 -2.50
CA SER A 87 3.44 -12.06 -2.42
C SER A 87 3.39 -10.54 -2.21
N SER A 88 4.20 -10.03 -1.27
CA SER A 88 4.32 -8.60 -0.99
C SER A 88 4.83 -7.83 -2.21
N ALA A 89 5.88 -8.34 -2.88
CA ALA A 89 6.40 -7.71 -4.09
C ALA A 89 5.33 -7.60 -5.19
N VAL A 90 4.53 -8.66 -5.41
CA VAL A 90 3.45 -8.66 -6.40
C VAL A 90 2.36 -7.65 -6.01
N VAL A 91 1.87 -7.68 -4.76
CA VAL A 91 0.80 -6.79 -4.30
C VAL A 91 1.20 -5.32 -4.40
N HIS A 92 2.42 -4.97 -3.96
CA HIS A 92 2.88 -3.59 -4.03
C HIS A 92 3.22 -3.16 -5.45
N SER A 93 3.69 -4.07 -6.32
CA SER A 93 3.85 -3.76 -7.75
C SER A 93 2.52 -3.43 -8.41
N ILE A 94 1.50 -4.26 -8.19
CA ILE A 94 0.14 -4.04 -8.72
C ILE A 94 -0.42 -2.73 -8.19
N SER A 95 -0.30 -2.48 -6.89
CA SER A 95 -0.84 -1.27 -6.26
C SER A 95 -0.12 -0.01 -6.75
N PHE A 96 1.21 -0.03 -6.81
CA PHE A 96 2.02 1.07 -7.31
C PHE A 96 1.69 1.40 -8.77
N VAL A 97 1.70 0.40 -9.65
CA VAL A 97 1.40 0.61 -11.08
C VAL A 97 -0.02 1.10 -11.27
N SER A 98 -1.01 0.49 -10.60
CA SER A 98 -2.42 0.87 -10.73
C SER A 98 -2.67 2.30 -10.24
N LEU A 99 -2.12 2.68 -9.08
CA LEU A 99 -2.27 4.03 -8.54
C LEU A 99 -1.54 5.07 -9.39
N ALA A 100 -0.35 4.74 -9.93
CA ALA A 100 0.35 5.62 -10.85
C ALA A 100 -0.46 5.85 -12.15
N PHE A 101 -1.12 4.82 -12.67
CA PHE A 101 -2.05 4.98 -13.80
C PHE A 101 -3.27 5.85 -13.43
N PHE A 102 -3.85 5.67 -12.24
CA PHE A 102 -4.97 6.49 -11.78
C PHE A 102 -4.59 7.97 -11.63
N MET A 103 -3.34 8.27 -11.27
CA MET A 103 -2.83 9.64 -11.25
C MET A 103 -2.73 10.26 -12.65
N ALA A 104 -2.42 9.45 -13.67
CA ALA A 104 -2.26 9.93 -15.04
C ALA A 104 -3.58 10.17 -15.77
N ASP A 105 -4.68 9.59 -15.30
CA ASP A 105 -6.00 9.71 -15.92
C ASP A 105 -7.08 10.12 -14.90
N THR A 106 -7.87 9.14 -14.41
CA THR A 106 -8.99 9.37 -13.50
C THR A 106 -8.82 8.51 -12.24
N PHE A 107 -9.05 9.09 -11.06
CA PHE A 107 -8.96 8.35 -9.82
C PHE A 107 -10.23 7.54 -9.52
N HIS A 108 -10.13 6.23 -9.59
CA HIS A 108 -11.28 5.35 -9.37
C HIS A 108 -11.35 4.86 -7.91
N VAL A 109 -12.19 5.52 -7.10
CA VAL A 109 -12.37 5.20 -5.66
C VAL A 109 -12.66 3.72 -5.40
N LYS A 110 -13.48 3.07 -6.25
CA LYS A 110 -13.80 1.65 -6.11
C LYS A 110 -12.57 0.75 -6.23
N TYR A 111 -11.72 0.99 -7.22
CA TYR A 111 -10.50 0.20 -7.43
C TYR A 111 -9.44 0.51 -6.36
N PHE A 112 -9.37 1.76 -5.91
CA PHE A 112 -8.54 2.14 -4.78
C PHE A 112 -8.83 1.30 -3.52
N TRP A 113 -10.11 1.10 -3.17
CA TRP A 113 -10.48 0.26 -2.03
C TRP A 113 -10.08 -1.22 -2.19
N ILE A 114 -10.05 -1.74 -3.41
CA ILE A 114 -9.54 -3.10 -3.67
C ILE A 114 -8.03 -3.16 -3.41
N LEU A 115 -7.27 -2.19 -3.91
CA LEU A 115 -5.82 -2.10 -3.68
C LEU A 115 -5.48 -1.92 -2.20
N PHE A 116 -6.29 -1.14 -1.47
CA PHE A 116 -6.20 -1.02 -0.02
C PHE A 116 -6.33 -2.37 0.69
N VAL A 117 -7.35 -3.18 0.34
CA VAL A 117 -7.55 -4.50 0.96
C VAL A 117 -6.37 -5.42 0.67
N LEU A 118 -5.86 -5.45 -0.57
CA LEU A 118 -4.68 -6.26 -0.91
C LEU A 118 -3.45 -5.83 -0.09
N THR A 119 -3.22 -4.52 0.02
CA THR A 119 -2.15 -3.94 0.85
C THR A 119 -2.29 -4.31 2.32
N ALA A 120 -3.52 -4.26 2.86
CA ALA A 120 -3.79 -4.64 4.23
C ALA A 120 -3.48 -6.12 4.49
N LEU A 121 -3.82 -7.01 3.56
CA LEU A 121 -3.51 -8.44 3.67
C LEU A 121 -2.00 -8.71 3.69
N SER A 122 -1.21 -8.02 2.85
CA SER A 122 0.27 -8.13 2.89
C SER A 122 0.83 -7.72 4.25
N CYS A 123 0.36 -6.61 4.81
CA CYS A 123 0.77 -6.15 6.14
C CYS A 123 0.32 -7.12 7.26
N MET A 124 -0.87 -7.72 7.16
CA MET A 124 -1.33 -8.72 8.14
C MET A 124 -0.45 -9.97 8.14
N ALA A 125 -0.02 -10.44 6.97
CA ALA A 125 0.91 -11.55 6.85
C ALA A 125 2.26 -11.21 7.51
N GLU A 126 2.74 -9.98 7.31
CA GLU A 126 3.96 -9.46 7.92
C GLU A 126 3.89 -9.45 9.46
N VAL A 127 2.81 -8.91 10.02
CA VAL A 127 2.59 -8.87 11.48
C VAL A 127 2.50 -10.29 12.06
N THR A 128 1.91 -11.23 11.31
CA THR A 128 1.82 -12.64 11.72
C THR A 128 3.20 -13.30 11.79
N ILE A 129 4.07 -13.03 10.80
CA ILE A 129 5.45 -13.51 10.79
C ILE A 129 6.23 -12.92 11.96
N LEU A 130 6.14 -11.60 12.17
CA LEU A 130 6.81 -10.92 13.29
C LEU A 130 6.35 -11.48 14.65
N PHE A 131 5.05 -11.66 14.83
CA PHE A 131 4.49 -12.26 16.05
C PHE A 131 5.03 -13.69 16.26
N GLY A 132 5.05 -14.50 15.20
CA GLY A 132 5.59 -15.86 15.26
C GLY A 132 7.07 -15.91 15.65
N ALA A 133 7.86 -14.96 15.16
CA ALA A 133 9.29 -14.86 15.48
C ALA A 133 9.52 -14.42 16.93
N LEU A 134 8.80 -13.39 17.40
CA LEU A 134 9.03 -12.79 18.72
C LEU A 134 8.40 -13.58 19.87
N ILE A 135 7.22 -14.17 19.68
CA ILE A 135 6.44 -14.75 20.78
C ILE A 135 6.51 -16.27 20.80
N LEU A 136 6.57 -16.92 19.63
CA LEU A 136 6.60 -18.38 19.55
C LEU A 136 8.02 -18.95 19.50
N ASN A 137 9.06 -18.10 19.54
CA ASN A 137 10.48 -18.47 19.38
C ASN A 137 10.71 -19.40 18.19
N LYS A 138 9.89 -19.28 17.14
CA LYS A 138 10.09 -20.06 15.91
C LYS A 138 11.28 -19.45 15.18
N PRO A 139 12.27 -20.26 14.75
CA PRO A 139 13.36 -19.74 13.94
C PRO A 139 12.79 -19.11 12.67
N LEU A 140 13.23 -17.88 12.40
CA LEU A 140 13.00 -17.12 11.17
C LEU A 140 13.62 -17.82 9.95
#